data_AF-A0A7K5FKR7-F1
#
_entry.id   AF-A0A7K5FKR7-F1
#
_cell.length_a   1.000
_cell.length_b   1.000
_cell.length_c   1.000
_cell.angle_alpha   90.00
_cell.angle_beta   90.00
_cell.angle_gamma   90.00
#
_symmetry.space_group_name_H-M   'P 1'
#
loop_
_entity.id
_entity.type
_entity.pdbx_description
1 polymer ?
#
loop_
_entity_poly.entity_id
_entity_poly.type
_entity_poly.pdbx_seq_one_letter_code
_entity_poly.pdbx_strand_id
1 'polypeptide(L)'
;GAFSGWKVILNVDQTKEAGFRRLLQSGGAKVFSGHSVSLFKETTHLFADFSKLKPQDSRVNIAEAAAQGVNCLKPEYIADYLIQDPPPSMESYCLPEAVSSLQNNTELGTGLSQKRKAVGETSRVKRSKVH
;
A
#
# COMPACT_ATOMS: atom_id res chain seq x y z
N GLY A 1 -6.57 -14.96 18.33
CA GLY A 1 -7.89 -14.58 17.80
C GLY A 1 -7.76 -14.33 16.32
N ALA A 2 -8.58 -13.45 15.74
CA ALA A 2 -8.62 -13.20 14.29
C ALA A 2 -7.27 -12.80 13.68
N PHE A 3 -6.45 -12.03 14.40
CA PHE A 3 -5.15 -11.52 13.93
C PHE A 3 -3.96 -12.28 14.53
N SER A 4 -4.14 -13.57 14.87
CA SER A 4 -3.12 -14.35 15.57
C SER A 4 -1.82 -14.43 14.77
N GLY A 5 -0.70 -14.05 15.37
CA GLY A 5 0.62 -14.06 14.72
C GLY A 5 0.86 -12.90 13.73
N TRP A 6 -0.11 -12.01 13.51
CA TRP A 6 0.13 -10.81 12.72
C TRP A 6 1.09 -9.89 13.46
N LYS A 7 2.08 -9.36 12.74
CA LYS A 7 3.03 -8.36 13.24
C LYS A 7 2.74 -7.06 12.50
N VAL A 8 2.30 -6.04 13.24
CA VAL A 8 1.58 -4.89 12.66
C VAL A 8 2.22 -3.57 13.04
N ILE A 9 2.43 -2.70 12.04
CA ILE A 9 2.74 -1.27 12.25
C ILE A 9 1.47 -0.46 11.97
N LEU A 10 1.15 0.49 12.85
CA LEU A 10 0.11 1.48 12.64
C LEU A 10 0.74 2.85 12.32
N ASN A 11 0.19 3.54 11.34
CA ASN A 11 0.55 4.92 10.99
C ASN A 11 -0.72 5.71 10.62
N VAL A 12 -1.56 5.92 11.63
CA VAL A 12 -2.85 6.62 11.54
C VAL A 12 -2.87 7.80 12.50
N ASP A 13 -3.87 8.67 12.42
CA ASP A 13 -4.07 9.76 13.39
C ASP A 13 -4.08 9.22 14.84
N GLN A 14 -3.42 9.94 15.76
CA GLN A 14 -3.24 9.53 17.16
C GLN A 14 -4.55 9.25 17.89
N THR A 15 -5.65 9.94 17.55
CA THR A 15 -6.98 9.69 18.13
C THR A 15 -7.56 8.34 17.72
N LYS A 16 -7.20 7.84 16.52
CA LYS A 16 -7.56 6.51 16.03
C LYS A 16 -6.59 5.42 16.47
N GLU A 17 -5.30 5.73 16.59
CA GLU A 17 -4.22 4.74 16.83
C GLU A 17 -4.52 3.88 18.06
N ALA A 18 -4.86 4.49 19.19
CA ALA A 18 -5.15 3.77 20.43
C ALA A 18 -6.31 2.75 20.30
N GLY A 19 -7.33 3.09 19.49
CA GLY A 19 -8.46 2.20 19.21
C GLY A 19 -8.05 1.00 18.35
N PHE A 20 -7.42 1.25 17.20
CA PHE A 20 -6.92 0.17 16.33
C PHE A 20 -5.89 -0.71 17.03
N ARG A 21 -4.98 -0.12 17.82
CA ARG A 21 -3.99 -0.84 18.61
C ARG A 21 -4.65 -1.81 19.58
N ARG A 22 -5.64 -1.35 20.36
CA ARG A 22 -6.37 -2.19 21.32
C ARG A 22 -7.13 -3.32 20.62
N LEU A 23 -7.78 -3.03 19.50
CA LEU A 23 -8.51 -4.02 18.70
C LEU A 23 -7.58 -5.10 18.13
N LEU A 24 -6.45 -4.71 17.53
CA LEU A 24 -5.45 -5.63 16.99
C LEU A 24 -4.82 -6.50 18.09
N GLN A 25 -4.40 -5.88 19.20
CA GLN A 25 -3.86 -6.61 20.36
C GLN A 25 -4.88 -7.59 20.94
N SER A 26 -6.15 -7.20 21.07
CA SER A 26 -7.23 -8.08 21.53
C SER A 26 -7.51 -9.24 20.55
N GLY A 27 -7.27 -9.05 19.25
CA GLY A 27 -7.34 -10.12 18.25
C GLY A 27 -6.13 -11.06 18.25
N GLY A 28 -5.04 -10.72 18.95
CA GLY A 28 -3.79 -11.50 19.04
C GLY A 28 -2.68 -11.05 18.10
N ALA A 29 -2.75 -9.84 17.53
CA ALA A 29 -1.66 -9.25 16.77
C ALA A 29 -0.62 -8.56 17.68
N LYS A 30 0.66 -8.63 17.28
CA LYS A 30 1.75 -7.87 17.88
C LYS A 30 1.85 -6.51 17.18
N VAL A 31 1.27 -5.48 17.78
CA VAL A 31 1.35 -4.08 17.30
C VAL A 31 2.65 -3.44 17.78
N PHE A 32 3.46 -2.95 16.84
CA PHE A 32 4.70 -2.21 17.12
C PHE A 32 4.44 -0.71 17.25
N SER A 33 5.14 -0.05 18.18
CA SER A 33 5.14 1.41 18.34
C SER A 33 6.42 2.00 17.74
N GLY A 34 6.43 2.15 16.42
CA GLY A 34 7.55 2.73 15.68
C GLY A 34 7.61 2.28 14.22
N HIS A 35 8.29 3.08 13.42
CA HIS A 35 8.48 2.91 11.97
C HIS A 35 9.96 2.74 11.60
N SER A 36 10.75 2.15 12.50
CA SER A 36 12.16 1.83 12.27
C SER A 36 12.32 0.75 11.21
N VAL A 37 13.27 0.91 10.28
CA VAL A 37 13.49 -0.02 9.15
C VAL A 37 13.68 -1.47 9.59
N SER A 38 14.34 -1.70 10.73
CA SER A 38 14.52 -3.04 11.33
C SER A 38 13.20 -3.75 11.65
N LEU A 39 12.12 -3.01 11.95
CA LEU A 39 10.81 -3.59 12.21
C LEU A 39 10.12 -4.06 10.93
N PHE A 40 10.41 -3.47 9.76
CA PHE A 40 9.79 -3.89 8.50
C PHE A 40 10.12 -5.34 8.15
N LYS A 41 11.36 -5.79 8.39
CA LYS A 41 11.77 -7.21 8.24
C LYS A 41 10.98 -8.19 9.11
N GLU A 42 10.40 -7.73 10.21
CA GLU A 42 9.51 -8.54 11.05
C GLU A 42 8.03 -8.29 10.78
N THR A 43 7.65 -7.17 10.15
CA THR A 43 6.26 -6.74 10.04
C THR A 43 5.58 -7.44 8.87
N THR A 44 4.40 -8.04 9.09
CA THR A 44 3.63 -8.65 8.01
C THR A 44 2.63 -7.68 7.40
N HIS A 45 2.09 -6.75 8.20
CA HIS A 45 1.10 -5.77 7.76
C HIS A 45 1.40 -4.37 8.29
N LEU A 46 1.23 -3.35 7.46
CA LEU A 46 1.35 -1.95 7.82
C LEU A 46 0.03 -1.27 7.45
N PHE A 47 -0.64 -0.64 8.41
CA PHE A 47 -1.86 0.12 8.15
C PHE A 47 -1.61 1.61 8.29
N ALA A 48 -1.84 2.38 7.23
CA ALA A 48 -1.67 3.84 7.25
C ALA A 48 -2.88 4.61 6.72
N ASP A 49 -3.11 5.80 7.29
CA ASP A 49 -4.17 6.73 6.89
C ASP A 49 -3.60 8.15 6.81
N PHE A 50 -3.29 8.60 5.60
CA PHE A 50 -2.80 9.96 5.34
C PHE A 50 -3.93 10.99 5.16
N SER A 51 -5.21 10.63 5.33
CA SER A 51 -6.35 11.55 5.15
C SER A 51 -6.36 12.71 6.17
N LYS A 52 -5.81 12.46 7.36
CA LYS A 52 -5.83 13.39 8.51
C LYS A 52 -4.46 13.73 9.10
N LEU A 53 -3.41 12.99 8.76
CA LEU A 53 -2.06 13.23 9.26
C LEU A 53 -1.50 14.56 8.75
N LYS A 54 -0.92 15.34 9.66
CA LYS A 54 -0.24 16.60 9.36
C LYS A 54 1.14 16.28 8.75
N PRO A 55 1.74 17.20 7.98
CA PRO A 55 3.13 17.04 7.53
C PRO A 55 4.17 17.02 8.66
N GLN A 56 3.75 17.30 9.91
CA GLN A 56 4.58 17.23 11.11
C GLN A 56 4.44 15.89 11.88
N ASP A 57 3.41 15.10 11.59
CA ASP A 57 3.25 13.78 12.19
C ASP A 57 4.25 12.79 11.55
N SER A 58 4.82 11.89 12.34
CA SER A 58 5.89 10.98 11.89
C SER A 58 5.37 9.94 10.87
N ARG A 59 5.47 10.26 9.58
CA ARG A 59 5.04 9.37 8.48
C ARG A 59 6.02 8.21 8.30
N VAL A 60 5.53 6.98 8.50
CA VAL A 60 6.20 5.74 8.06
C VAL A 60 6.51 5.80 6.56
N ASN A 61 7.69 5.31 6.18
CA ASN A 61 8.06 5.22 4.78
C ASN A 61 7.43 3.96 4.14
N ILE A 62 6.29 4.15 3.47
CA ILE A 62 5.54 3.10 2.77
C ILE A 62 6.39 2.40 1.70
N ALA A 63 7.29 3.13 1.03
CA ALA A 63 8.14 2.57 -0.02
C ALA A 63 9.14 1.55 0.55
N GLU A 64 9.82 1.90 1.66
CA GLU A 64 10.78 1.03 2.35
C GLU A 64 10.13 -0.22 2.96
N ALA A 65 8.87 -0.11 3.38
CA ALA A 65 8.09 -1.24 3.87
C ALA A 65 7.65 -2.15 2.70
N ALA A 66 7.12 -1.59 1.62
CA ALA A 66 6.72 -2.33 0.43
C ALA A 66 7.91 -3.03 -0.26
N ALA A 67 9.07 -2.37 -0.33
CA ALA A 67 10.32 -2.94 -0.84
C ALA A 67 10.86 -4.12 -0.01
N GLN A 68 10.44 -4.22 1.26
CA GLN A 68 10.72 -5.37 2.14
C GLN A 68 9.58 -6.40 2.18
N GLY A 69 8.58 -6.28 1.29
CA GLY A 69 7.46 -7.22 1.18
C GLY A 69 6.37 -7.05 2.24
N VAL A 70 6.31 -5.91 2.94
CA VAL A 70 5.27 -5.64 3.95
C VAL A 70 3.95 -5.24 3.28
N ASN A 71 2.84 -5.87 3.66
CA ASN A 71 1.51 -5.53 3.14
C ASN A 71 1.04 -4.16 3.66
N CYS A 72 1.22 -3.12 2.84
CA CYS A 72 0.87 -1.74 3.16
C CYS A 72 -0.57 -1.41 2.74
N LEU A 73 -1.49 -1.43 3.71
CA LEU A 73 -2.94 -1.37 3.51
C LEU A 73 -3.57 -0.14 4.22
N LYS A 74 -4.82 0.17 3.89
CA LYS A 74 -5.68 1.11 4.64
C LYS A 74 -6.20 0.43 5.92
N PRO A 75 -6.35 1.15 7.05
CA PRO A 75 -6.86 0.57 8.31
C PRO A 75 -8.32 0.10 8.25
N GLU A 76 -9.09 0.51 7.23
CA GLU A 76 -10.44 0.01 6.92
C GLU A 76 -10.45 -1.52 6.79
N TYR A 77 -9.39 -2.09 6.20
CA TYR A 77 -9.22 -3.55 6.05
C TYR A 77 -9.30 -4.30 7.39
N ILE A 78 -8.83 -3.68 8.48
CA ILE A 78 -8.85 -4.28 9.83
C ILE A 78 -10.30 -4.47 10.31
N ALA A 79 -11.19 -3.53 9.97
CA ALA A 79 -12.60 -3.64 10.29
C ALA A 79 -13.27 -4.67 9.38
N ASP A 80 -13.13 -4.54 8.05
CA ASP A 80 -13.77 -5.44 7.09
C ASP A 80 -13.38 -6.91 7.28
N TYR A 81 -12.11 -7.20 7.59
CA TYR A 81 -11.62 -8.56 7.91
C TYR A 81 -12.32 -9.21 9.13
N LEU A 82 -12.98 -8.43 9.99
CA LEU A 82 -13.75 -8.93 11.13
C LEU A 82 -15.25 -9.11 10.86
N ILE A 83 -15.78 -8.56 9.76
CA ILE A 83 -17.22 -8.58 9.44
C ILE A 83 -17.55 -9.33 8.15
N GLN A 84 -16.59 -9.46 7.21
CA GLN A 84 -16.79 -10.14 5.93
C GLN A 84 -16.26 -11.58 6.00
N ASP A 85 -17.14 -12.54 5.68
CA ASP A 85 -16.77 -13.92 5.36
C ASP A 85 -17.28 -14.24 3.93
N PRO A 86 -16.39 -14.58 2.97
CA PRO A 86 -14.93 -14.63 3.09
C PRO A 86 -14.29 -13.24 3.25
N PRO A 87 -13.01 -13.15 3.71
CA PRO A 87 -12.30 -11.88 3.85
C PRO A 87 -12.13 -11.12 2.52
N PRO A 88 -12.07 -9.78 2.55
CA PRO A 88 -11.94 -8.96 1.35
C PRO A 88 -10.57 -9.07 0.66
N SER A 89 -10.56 -8.87 -0.66
CA SER A 89 -9.34 -8.78 -1.46
C SER A 89 -8.48 -7.58 -1.06
N MET A 90 -7.21 -7.82 -0.75
CA MET A 90 -6.27 -6.79 -0.26
C MET A 90 -6.05 -5.64 -1.25
N GLU A 91 -6.13 -5.90 -2.57
CA GLU A 91 -5.79 -4.94 -3.63
C GLU A 91 -6.54 -3.60 -3.53
N SER A 92 -7.84 -3.62 -3.21
CA SER A 92 -8.67 -2.41 -3.03
C SER A 92 -8.25 -1.57 -1.82
N TYR A 93 -7.54 -2.18 -0.88
CA TYR A 93 -7.07 -1.57 0.37
C TYR A 93 -5.57 -1.27 0.34
N CYS A 94 -4.82 -1.74 -0.67
CA CYS A 94 -3.41 -1.36 -0.86
C CYS A 94 -3.24 0.15 -1.00
N LEU A 95 -2.16 0.67 -0.41
CA LEU A 95 -1.78 2.07 -0.51
C LEU A 95 -1.06 2.34 -1.85
N PRO A 96 -1.38 3.41 -2.59
CA PRO A 96 -0.83 3.65 -3.93
C PRO A 96 0.68 3.85 -3.93
N GLU A 97 1.26 4.36 -2.84
CA GLU A 97 2.72 4.46 -2.66
C GLU A 97 3.39 3.08 -2.62
N ALA A 98 2.72 2.06 -2.06
CA ALA A 98 3.24 0.69 -1.99
C ALA A 98 3.19 -0.01 -3.35
N VAL A 99 2.07 0.14 -4.08
CA VAL A 99 1.91 -0.38 -5.45
C VAL A 99 2.97 0.23 -6.37
N SER A 100 3.18 1.55 -6.27
CA SER A 100 4.20 2.27 -7.04
C SER A 100 5.62 1.75 -6.75
N SER A 101 5.94 1.51 -5.47
CA SER A 101 7.25 1.01 -5.04
C SER A 101 7.49 -0.44 -5.46
N LEU A 102 6.45 -1.28 -5.54
CA LEU A 102 6.54 -2.63 -6.08
C LEU A 102 6.84 -2.60 -7.59
N GLN A 103 6.15 -1.74 -8.35
CA GLN A 103 6.39 -1.56 -9.79
C GLN A 103 7.79 -0.99 -10.11
N ASN A 104 8.30 -0.07 -9.27
CA ASN A 104 9.63 0.52 -9.44
C ASN A 104 10.78 -0.48 -9.19
N ASN A 105 10.52 -1.64 -8.59
CA ASN A 105 11.54 -2.69 -8.46
C ASN A 105 11.58 -3.64 -9.68
N THR A 106 10.52 -3.71 -10.49
CA THR A 106 10.50 -4.48 -11.74
C THR A 106 11.21 -3.81 -12.92
N GLU A 107 11.54 -2.52 -12.87
CA GLU A 107 12.18 -1.85 -14.04
C GLU A 107 13.66 -2.19 -14.27
N LEU A 108 14.30 -2.89 -13.32
CA LEU A 108 15.61 -3.54 -13.53
C LEU A 108 15.50 -5.00 -14.05
N GLY A 109 14.28 -5.53 -14.24
CA GLY A 109 14.06 -6.92 -14.66
C GLY A 109 12.74 -7.13 -15.41
N THR A 110 12.83 -7.19 -16.74
CA THR A 110 11.73 -7.47 -17.70
C THR A 110 10.78 -6.28 -17.95
N GLY A 111 11.08 -5.49 -18.99
CA GLY A 111 10.21 -4.38 -19.41
C GLY A 111 8.93 -4.84 -20.12
N LEU A 112 7.79 -4.24 -19.74
CA LEU A 112 6.50 -4.47 -20.40
C LEU A 112 5.65 -3.18 -20.52
N SER A 113 5.77 -2.53 -21.68
CA SER A 113 4.72 -1.72 -22.34
C SER A 113 3.97 -0.63 -21.53
N GLN A 114 4.61 0.53 -21.29
CA GLN A 114 3.87 1.78 -21.02
C GLN A 114 3.10 2.29 -22.26
N LYS A 115 1.95 1.69 -22.54
CA LYS A 115 1.07 2.04 -23.67
C LYS A 115 0.20 3.27 -23.36
N ARG A 116 0.80 4.48 -23.36
CA ARG A 116 0.01 5.73 -23.30
C ARG A 116 -0.74 5.94 -24.62
N LYS A 117 -2.09 5.94 -24.57
CA LYS A 117 -2.91 6.50 -25.65
C LYS A 117 -3.06 8.02 -25.44
N ALA A 118 -2.89 8.77 -26.52
CA ALA A 118 -3.55 10.07 -26.74
C ALA A 118 -4.35 9.96 -28.05
N VAL A 119 -5.34 10.85 -28.27
CA VAL A 119 -6.28 10.77 -29.40
C VAL A 119 -6.46 12.15 -30.07
N GLY A 120 -6.75 12.14 -31.38
CA GLY A 120 -6.81 13.30 -32.29
C GLY A 120 -5.89 13.03 -33.49
N GLU A 121 -6.37 12.87 -34.74
CA GLU A 121 -6.92 13.90 -35.65
C GLU A 121 -5.91 15.03 -35.96
N THR A 122 -5.44 15.27 -37.20
CA THR A 122 -5.69 14.66 -38.55
C THR A 122 -4.33 14.51 -39.32
N SER A 123 -4.14 14.23 -40.63
CA SER A 123 -5.01 14.25 -41.82
C SER A 123 -4.47 13.46 -43.05
N ARG A 124 -5.26 13.50 -44.13
CA ARG A 124 -4.99 13.28 -45.58
C ARG A 124 -3.59 12.78 -46.05
N VAL A 125 -3.47 11.46 -46.17
CA VAL A 125 -3.43 10.67 -47.43
C VAL A 125 -2.69 11.20 -48.71
N LYS A 126 -1.72 10.40 -49.24
CA LYS A 126 -1.23 10.29 -50.65
C LYS A 126 -0.46 11.50 -51.25
N ARG A 127 0.48 11.38 -52.23
CA ARG A 127 0.94 10.24 -53.07
C ARG A 127 2.33 10.51 -53.71
N SER A 128 3.24 9.51 -53.74
CA SER A 128 4.28 9.22 -54.78
C SER A 128 5.25 10.35 -55.24
N LYS A 129 6.32 10.13 -56.04
CA LYS A 129 6.88 8.97 -56.76
C LYS A 129 8.42 9.10 -56.86
N VAL A 130 9.13 7.99 -57.08
CA VAL A 130 10.52 7.98 -57.57
C VAL A 130 10.68 8.57 -58.98
N HIS A 131 11.74 9.35 -59.21
CA HIS A 131 12.97 8.88 -59.85
C HIS A 131 14.17 9.66 -59.30
#